data_AF-A0A820KGU6-F1
#
_entry.id   AF-A0A820KGU6-F1
#
_cell.length_a   1.000
_cell.length_b   1.000
_cell.length_c   1.000
_cell.angle_alpha   90.00
_cell.angle_beta   90.00
_cell.angle_gamma   90.00
#
_symmetry.space_group_name_H-M   'P 1'
#
loop_
_entity.id
_entity.type
_entity.pdbx_description
1 polymer ?
#
loop_
_entity_poly.entity_id
_entity_poly.type
_entity_poly.pdbx_seq_one_letter_code
_entity_poly.pdbx_strand_id
1 'polypeptide(L)' 'SHHIRVAALTALCSVIEKLRSSDELDDGQKKMRDDLLEKLRVSSF' A
#
# COMPACT_ATOMS: atom_id res chain seq x y z
N SER A 1 17.99 -8.20 -9.70
CA SER A 1 16.52 -8.00 -9.72
C SER A 1 15.75 -8.32 -8.44
N HIS A 2 16.37 -8.76 -7.33
CA HIS A 2 15.64 -9.03 -6.08
C HIS A 2 15.40 -7.76 -5.24
N HIS A 3 16.41 -6.90 -5.13
CA HIS A 3 16.37 -5.68 -4.30
C HIS A 3 15.31 -4.66 -4.72
N ILE A 4 15.01 -4.56 -6.02
CA ILE A 4 13.99 -3.64 -6.55
C ILE A 4 12.58 -4.06 -6.07
N ARG A 5 12.30 -5.37 -6.01
CA ARG A 5 11.01 -5.89 -5.55
C ARG A 5 10.81 -5.65 -4.06
N VAL A 6 11.85 -5.86 -3.26
CA VAL A 6 11.83 -5.57 -1.81
C VAL A 6 11.60 -4.08 -1.56
N ALA A 7 12.33 -3.20 -2.28
CA ALA A 7 12.16 -1.76 -2.14
C ALA A 7 10.75 -1.28 -2.53
N ALA A 8 10.16 -1.84 -3.59
CA ALA A 8 8.80 -1.55 -3.99
C ALA A 8 7.77 -1.99 -2.93
N LEU A 9 7.95 -3.18 -2.35
CA LEU A 9 7.08 -3.68 -1.28
C LEU A 9 7.17 -2.80 -0.03
N THR A 10 8.39 -2.41 0.37
CA THR A 10 8.61 -1.51 1.51
C THR A 10 7.97 -0.14 1.30
N ALA A 11 8.09 0.43 0.11
CA ALA A 11 7.46 1.70 -0.23
C ALA A 11 5.93 1.61 -0.15
N LEU A 12 5.35 0.52 -0.66
CA LEU A 12 3.90 0.28 -0.59
C LEU A 12 3.39 0.14 0.84
N CYS A 13 4.09 -0.63 1.70
CA CYS A 13 3.74 -0.75 3.11
C CYS A 13 3.80 0.61 3.84
N SER A 14 4.80 1.45 3.51
CA SER A 14 4.92 2.79 4.10
C SER A 14 3.78 3.73 3.70
N VAL A 15 3.32 3.66 2.46
CA VAL A 15 2.16 4.44 1.98
C VAL A 15 0.87 4.00 2.69
N ILE A 16 0.66 2.69 2.84
CA ILE A 16 -0.51 2.15 3.53
C ILE A 16 -0.54 2.57 5.00
N GLU A 17 0.58 2.49 5.71
CA GLU A 17 0.67 2.91 7.12
C GLU A 17 0.43 4.41 7.29
N LYS A 18 0.93 5.25 6.37
CA LYS A 18 0.63 6.70 6.36
C LYS A 18 -0.85 6.99 6.12
N LEU A 19 -1.49 6.26 5.20
CA LEU A 19 -2.92 6.40 4.96
C LEU A 19 -3.72 5.95 6.18
N ARG A 20 -3.31 4.86 6.83
CA ARG A 20 -3.96 4.32 8.03
C ARG A 20 -3.83 5.24 9.25
N SER A 21 -2.76 6.01 9.38
CA SER A 21 -2.57 6.96 10.48
C SER A 21 -3.24 8.32 10.26
N SER A 22 -3.91 8.51 9.12
CA SER A 22 -4.57 9.76 8.79
C SER A 22 -6.06 9.65 9.15
N ASP A 23 -6.51 10.47 10.10
CA ASP A 23 -7.90 10.49 10.55
C ASP A 23 -8.89 11.04 9.50
N GLU A 24 -8.39 11.77 8.50
CA GLU A 24 -9.20 12.38 7.43
C GLU A 24 -8.71 11.95 6.05
N LEU A 25 -8.91 10.69 5.70
CA LEU A 25 -8.77 10.27 4.31
C LEU A 25 -9.98 10.69 3.48
N ASP A 26 -9.73 11.30 2.33
CA ASP A 26 -10.76 11.47 1.31
C ASP A 26 -11.10 10.13 0.65
N ASP A 27 -12.23 10.06 -0.06
CA ASP A 27 -12.71 8.81 -0.65
C ASP A 27 -11.79 8.27 -1.75
N GLY A 28 -11.04 9.14 -2.44
CA GLY A 28 -10.02 8.76 -3.40
C GLY A 28 -8.82 8.08 -2.73
N GLN A 29 -8.38 8.62 -1.59
CA GLN A 29 -7.30 8.04 -0.78
C GLN A 29 -7.69 6.71 -0.14
N LYS A 30 -8.93 6.57 0.35
CA LYS A 30 -9.47 5.30 0.86
C LYS A 30 -9.47 4.24 -0.23
N LYS A 31 -9.97 4.58 -1.42
CA LYS A 31 -9.98 3.68 -2.57
C LYS A 31 -8.56 3.27 -2.97
N MET A 32 -7.62 4.22 -3.03
CA MET A 32 -6.23 3.92 -3.35
C MET A 32 -5.59 2.99 -2.30
N ARG A 33 -5.86 3.20 -1.00
CA ARG A 33 -5.40 2.29 0.07
C ARG A 33 -5.93 0.88 -0.14
N ASP A 34 -7.22 0.75 -0.44
CA ASP A 34 -7.89 -0.55 -0.58
C ASP A 34 -7.39 -1.30 -1.82
N ASP A 35 -7.23 -0.60 -2.95
CA ASP A 35 -6.63 -1.15 -4.18
C ASP A 35 -5.18 -1.63 -3.95
N LEU A 36 -4.40 -0.89 -3.15
CA LEU A 36 -3.03 -1.27 -2.81
C LEU A 36 -2.97 -2.49 -1.88
N LEU A 37 -3.88 -2.56 -0.89
CA LEU A 37 -4.01 -3.72 -0.01
C LEU A 37 -4.42 -4.99 -0.76
N GLU A 38 -5.34 -4.86 -1.72
CA GLU A 38 -5.76 -5.96 -2.58
C GLU A 38 -4.58 -6.49 -3.42
N LYS A 39 -3.84 -5.59 -4.09
CA LYS A 39 -2.66 -5.96 -4.90
C LYS A 39 -1.57 -6.65 -4.08
N LEU A 40 -1.37 -6.22 -2.84
CA LEU A 40 -0.42 -6.88 -1.92
C LEU A 40 -0.89 -8.27 -1.49
N ARG A 41 -2.19 -8.44 -1.19
CA ARG A 41 -2.75 -9.77 -0.86
C ARG A 41 -2.64 -10.74 -2.03
N VAL A 42 -2.96 -10.29 -3.24
CA VAL A 42 -2.88 -11.12 -4.45
C VAL A 42 -1.44 -11.51 -4.79
N SER A 43 -0.46 -10.66 -4.46
CA SER A 43 0.96 -10.96 -4.70
C SER A 43 1.61 -11.86 -3.64
N SER A 44 0.88 -12.23 -2.57
CA SER A 44 1.40 -13.02 -1.44
C SER A 44 1.06 -14.52 -1.54
N PHE A 45 0.68 -15.01 -2.72
CA PHE A 45 0.47 -16.42 -3.07
C PHE A 45 1.46 -16.88 -4.15
#